data_AF-A0A7S2NWY7-F1
#
_entry.id   AF-A0A7S2NWY7-F1
#
_cell.length_a   1.000
_cell.length_b   1.000
_cell.length_c   1.000
_cell.angle_alpha   90.00
_cell.angle_beta   90.00
_cell.angle_gamma   90.00
#
_symmetry.space_group_name_H-M   'P 1'
#
loop_
_entity.id
_entity.type
_entity.pdbx_description
1 polymer ?
#
loop_
_entity_poly.entity_id
_entity_poly.type
_entity_poly.pdbx_seq_one_letter_code
_entity_poly.pdbx_strand_id
1 'polypeptide(L)'
;RTRRFVRLFRVLRLRKLAETGTAFLDSIRHTELGVVVSKVAFLVFFIVLLNHYIACAWYALAASTGPDADTWLAAISNVDQDDLTYLYISSFHWAVCQFTPATQNISPLNATER
;
A
#
# COMPACT_ATOMS: atom_id res chain seq x y z
N ARG A 1 -1.69 15.35 -15.50
CA ARG A 1 -2.69 15.26 -14.41
C ARG A 1 -3.76 14.15 -14.57
N THR A 2 -3.76 13.33 -15.63
CA THR A 2 -4.86 12.34 -15.91
C THR A 2 -4.45 10.86 -15.77
N ARG A 3 -3.25 10.54 -15.24
CA ARG A 3 -2.80 9.15 -15.02
C ARG A 3 -3.29 8.53 -13.70
N ARG A 4 -3.85 9.32 -12.77
CA ARG A 4 -4.32 8.85 -11.44
C ARG A 4 -5.59 7.98 -11.54
N PHE A 5 -6.56 8.35 -12.38
CA PHE A 5 -7.83 7.61 -12.52
C PHE A 5 -7.71 6.29 -13.31
N VAL A 6 -6.78 6.21 -14.28
CA VAL A 6 -6.53 4.96 -15.03
C VAL A 6 -5.95 3.86 -14.13
N ARG A 7 -5.25 4.20 -13.04
CA ARG A 7 -4.79 3.24 -12.02
C ARG A 7 -5.95 2.65 -11.20
N LEU A 8 -6.99 3.42 -10.91
CA LEU A 8 -8.20 2.91 -10.22
C LEU A 8 -8.94 1.88 -11.09
N PHE A 9 -8.89 2.00 -12.41
CA PHE A 9 -9.42 0.98 -13.33
C PHE A 9 -8.68 -0.37 -13.25
N ARG A 10 -7.42 -0.42 -12.78
CA ARG A 10 -6.76 -1.70 -12.46
C ARG A 10 -7.37 -2.39 -11.24
N VAL A 11 -7.99 -1.66 -10.32
CA VAL A 11 -8.69 -2.26 -9.16
C VAL A 11 -9.87 -3.11 -9.63
N LEU A 12 -10.54 -2.74 -10.73
CA LEU A 12 -11.56 -3.59 -11.36
C LEU A 12 -10.98 -4.91 -11.91
N ARG A 13 -9.70 -4.95 -12.28
CA ARG A 13 -9.02 -6.22 -12.64
C ARG A 13 -8.76 -7.10 -11.42
N LEU A 14 -8.66 -6.54 -10.22
CA LEU A 14 -8.58 -7.32 -8.99
C LEU A 14 -9.87 -8.08 -8.70
N ARG A 15 -11.01 -7.57 -9.17
CA ARG A 15 -12.27 -8.31 -9.14
C ARG A 15 -12.21 -9.56 -10.02
N LYS A 16 -11.71 -9.43 -11.25
CA LYS A 16 -11.43 -10.58 -12.13
C LYS A 16 -10.38 -11.53 -11.54
N LEU A 17 -9.35 -11.00 -10.89
CA LEU A 17 -8.34 -11.80 -10.20
C LEU A 17 -8.92 -12.52 -8.97
N ALA A 18 -9.87 -11.89 -8.27
CA ALA A 18 -10.61 -12.51 -7.17
C ALA A 18 -11.52 -13.63 -7.67
N GLU A 19 -12.24 -13.42 -8.78
CA GLU A 19 -13.06 -14.45 -9.43
C GLU A 19 -12.21 -15.63 -9.93
N THR A 20 -11.07 -15.34 -10.56
CA THR A 20 -10.11 -16.38 -11.00
C THR A 20 -9.46 -17.08 -9.80
N GLY A 21 -9.19 -16.32 -8.74
CA GLY A 21 -8.75 -16.83 -7.44
C GLY A 21 -9.77 -17.82 -6.89
N THR A 22 -11.06 -17.49 -6.85
CA THR A 22 -12.11 -18.41 -6.39
C THR A 22 -12.18 -19.71 -7.20
N ALA A 23 -11.99 -19.64 -8.51
CA ALA A 23 -11.92 -20.84 -9.35
C ALA A 23 -10.66 -21.71 -9.09
N PHE A 24 -9.51 -21.08 -8.81
CA PHE A 24 -8.30 -21.80 -8.41
C PHE A 24 -8.43 -22.42 -7.00
N LEU A 25 -9.07 -21.69 -6.08
CA LEU A 25 -9.39 -22.15 -4.74
C LEU A 25 -10.30 -23.37 -4.76
N ASP A 26 -11.25 -23.44 -5.70
CA ASP A 26 -12.13 -24.59 -5.90
C ASP A 26 -11.36 -25.87 -6.29
N SER A 27 -10.21 -25.74 -6.96
CA SER A 27 -9.34 -26.89 -7.27
C SER A 27 -8.55 -27.39 -6.05
N ILE A 28 -8.27 -26.52 -5.08
CA ILE A 28 -7.50 -26.84 -3.86
C ILE A 28 -8.42 -27.35 -2.72
N ARG A 29 -9.74 -27.26 -2.90
CA ARG A 29 -10.78 -27.65 -1.92
C ARG A 29 -10.76 -29.11 -1.48
N HIS A 30 -9.97 -29.98 -2.11
CA HIS A 30 -9.86 -31.39 -1.73
C HIS A 30 -9.22 -31.63 -0.36
N THR A 31 -8.58 -30.62 0.24
CA THR A 31 -8.01 -30.71 1.59
C THR A 31 -8.48 -29.55 2.48
N GLU A 32 -8.95 -29.84 3.69
CA GLU A 32 -9.43 -28.82 4.64
C GLU A 32 -8.36 -27.77 4.96
N LEU A 33 -7.10 -28.21 5.12
CA LEU A 33 -5.94 -27.35 5.31
C LEU A 33 -5.75 -26.40 4.11
N GLY A 34 -5.87 -26.92 2.88
CA GLY A 34 -5.72 -26.13 1.65
C GLY A 34 -6.76 -25.01 1.55
N VAL A 35 -7.99 -25.25 2.00
CA VAL A 35 -9.05 -24.22 2.05
C VAL A 35 -8.73 -23.12 3.06
N VAL A 36 -8.23 -23.48 4.25
CA VAL A 36 -7.90 -22.49 5.28
C VAL A 36 -6.71 -21.64 4.86
N VAL A 37 -5.60 -22.26 4.44
CA VAL A 37 -4.37 -21.58 4.02
C VAL A 37 -4.65 -20.60 2.89
N SER A 38 -5.46 -21.02 1.93
CA SER A 38 -5.73 -20.23 0.74
C SER A 38 -6.65 -19.03 1.00
N LYS A 39 -7.61 -19.14 1.92
CA LYS A 39 -8.39 -18.00 2.43
C LYS A 39 -7.49 -16.98 3.15
N VAL A 40 -6.59 -17.45 4.01
CA VAL A 40 -5.63 -16.58 4.72
C VAL A 40 -4.69 -15.89 3.75
N ALA A 41 -4.16 -16.63 2.76
CA ALA A 41 -3.29 -16.07 1.74
C ALA A 41 -3.99 -14.96 0.92
N PHE A 42 -5.26 -15.17 0.56
CA PHE A 42 -6.05 -14.17 -0.15
C PHE A 42 -6.28 -12.91 0.71
N LEU A 43 -6.55 -13.08 2.00
CA LEU A 43 -6.70 -11.97 2.94
C LEU A 43 -5.39 -11.17 3.08
N VAL A 44 -4.27 -11.85 3.29
CA VAL A 44 -2.94 -11.22 3.40
C VAL A 44 -2.59 -10.48 2.11
N PHE A 45 -2.84 -11.09 0.95
CA PHE A 45 -2.62 -10.45 -0.36
C PHE A 45 -3.42 -9.14 -0.47
N PHE A 46 -4.69 -9.15 -0.07
CA PHE A 46 -5.53 -7.96 -0.10
C PHE A 46 -5.00 -6.86 0.84
N ILE A 47 -4.54 -7.22 2.04
CA ILE A 47 -3.92 -6.27 2.99
C ILE A 47 -2.66 -5.63 2.40
N VAL A 48 -1.75 -6.43 1.84
CA VAL A 48 -0.51 -5.94 1.20
C VAL A 48 -0.84 -4.98 0.06
N LEU A 49 -1.85 -5.32 -0.74
CA LEU A 49 -2.25 -4.51 -1.87
C LEU A 49 -2.87 -3.17 -1.45
N LEU A 50 -3.73 -3.17 -0.43
CA LEU A 50 -4.26 -1.94 0.15
C LEU A 50 -3.12 -1.05 0.67
N ASN A 51 -2.17 -1.63 1.39
CA ASN A 51 -1.00 -0.91 1.90
C ASN A 51 -0.16 -0.28 0.78
N HIS A 52 0.03 -0.97 -0.35
CA HIS A 52 0.70 -0.41 -1.52
C HIS A 52 0.01 0.86 -2.03
N TYR A 53 -1.33 0.84 -2.12
CA TYR A 53 -2.09 2.00 -2.58
C TYR A 53 -2.05 3.15 -1.57
N ILE A 54 -2.19 2.87 -0.27
CA ILE A 54 -2.09 3.87 0.80
C ILE A 54 -0.70 4.52 0.80
N ALA A 55 0.35 3.72 0.80
CA ALA A 55 1.74 4.18 0.75
C ALA A 55 2.01 5.06 -0.49
N CYS A 56 1.59 4.59 -1.67
CA CYS A 56 1.76 5.36 -2.90
C CYS A 56 0.96 6.66 -2.91
N ALA A 57 -0.22 6.68 -2.29
CA ALA A 57 -1.03 7.89 -2.16
C ALA A 57 -0.38 8.88 -1.20
N TRP A 58 0.12 8.40 -0.06
CA TRP A 58 0.78 9.21 0.96
C TRP A 58 2.09 9.85 0.46
N TYR A 59 2.93 9.08 -0.23
CA TYR A 59 4.10 9.63 -0.96
C TYR A 59 3.68 10.67 -2.00
N ALA A 60 2.64 10.38 -2.79
CA ALA A 60 2.17 11.30 -3.82
C ALA A 60 1.54 12.59 -3.25
N LEU A 61 1.03 12.58 -2.01
CA LEU A 61 0.57 13.78 -1.31
C LEU A 61 1.76 14.64 -0.92
N ALA A 62 2.75 14.08 -0.22
CA ALA A 62 3.97 14.77 0.18
C ALA A 62 4.70 15.37 -1.04
N ALA A 63 4.95 14.55 -2.07
CA ALA A 63 5.64 14.99 -3.29
C ALA A 63 4.84 16.00 -4.14
N SER A 64 3.53 16.13 -3.92
CA SER A 64 2.69 17.12 -4.62
C SER A 64 2.52 18.43 -3.85
N THR A 65 2.92 18.43 -2.58
CA THR A 65 2.95 19.64 -1.75
C THR A 65 4.27 20.35 -2.05
N GLY A 66 4.25 21.69 -2.13
CA GLY A 66 5.44 22.46 -2.50
C GLY A 66 6.62 22.23 -1.55
N PRO A 67 7.86 22.54 -1.98
CA PRO A 67 9.08 22.29 -1.20
C PRO A 67 9.10 23.01 0.16
N ASP A 68 8.32 24.09 0.33
CA ASP A 68 8.23 24.86 1.58
C ASP A 68 7.19 24.31 2.57
N ALA A 69 6.52 23.20 2.25
CA ALA A 69 5.49 22.63 3.11
C ALA A 69 6.02 21.57 4.07
N ASP A 70 5.58 21.64 5.32
CA ASP A 70 5.84 20.63 6.35
C ASP A 70 5.17 19.30 5.96
N THR A 71 5.94 18.45 5.30
CA THR A 71 5.58 17.09 4.87
C THR A 71 6.51 16.10 5.53
N TRP A 72 6.10 14.84 5.62
CA TRP A 72 7.00 13.78 6.11
C TRP A 72 8.29 13.69 5.28
N LEU A 73 8.23 14.02 3.98
CA LEU A 73 9.38 14.01 3.07
C LEU A 73 10.39 15.12 3.42
N ALA A 74 9.90 16.32 3.76
CA ALA A 74 10.74 17.43 4.20
C ALA A 74 11.43 17.15 5.55
N ALA A 75 10.83 16.33 6.41
CA ALA A 75 11.38 15.97 7.71
C ALA A 75 12.51 14.93 7.64
N ILE A 76 12.66 14.22 6.52
CA ILE A 76 13.77 13.28 6.31
C ILE A 76 14.92 14.05 5.64
N SER A 77 15.74 14.70 6.46
CA SER A 77 16.90 15.49 5.97
C SER A 77 18.15 14.67 5.66
N ASN A 78 18.23 13.43 6.18
CA ASN A 78 19.45 12.63 6.18
C ASN A 78 19.44 11.51 5.12
N VAL A 79 18.50 11.56 4.17
CA VAL A 79 18.35 10.53 3.15
C VAL A 79 18.27 11.17 1.78
N ASP A 80 18.87 10.50 0.81
CA ASP A 80 18.76 10.87 -0.59
C ASP A 80 17.29 10.78 -1.03
N GLN A 81 16.69 11.93 -1.35
CA GLN A 81 15.32 12.01 -1.85
C GLN A 81 15.19 11.46 -3.27
N ASP A 82 16.29 11.18 -3.96
CA ASP A 82 16.28 10.49 -5.24
C ASP A 82 16.21 8.96 -5.10
N ASP A 83 16.42 8.40 -3.88
CA ASP A 83 16.25 6.97 -3.62
C ASP A 83 14.76 6.59 -3.48
N LEU A 84 14.14 6.35 -4.63
CA LEU A 84 12.76 5.89 -4.73
C LEU A 84 12.51 4.56 -4.00
N THR A 85 13.52 3.70 -3.84
CA THR A 85 13.37 2.42 -3.13
C THR A 85 13.23 2.68 -1.64
N TYR A 86 14.10 3.50 -1.08
CA TYR A 86 14.02 3.93 0.32
C TYR A 86 12.68 4.61 0.61
N LEU A 87 12.25 5.55 -0.25
CA LEU A 87 11.00 6.28 -0.08
C LEU A 87 9.78 5.37 -0.19
N TYR A 88 9.80 4.40 -1.11
CA TYR A 88 8.74 3.40 -1.24
C TYR A 88 8.65 2.50 -0.01
N ILE A 89 9.77 1.93 0.45
CA ILE A 89 9.81 1.04 1.62
C ILE A 89 9.36 1.80 2.87
N SER A 90 9.82 3.04 3.04
CA SER A 90 9.44 3.90 4.17
C SER A 90 7.94 4.20 4.18
N SER A 91 7.39 4.61 3.03
CA SER A 91 5.95 4.87 2.88
C SER A 91 5.11 3.60 3.10
N PHE A 92 5.60 2.44 2.64
CA PHE A 92 4.93 1.15 2.80
C PHE A 92 4.97 0.68 4.25
N HIS A 93 6.12 0.82 4.93
CA HIS A 93 6.26 0.52 6.34
C HIS A 93 5.31 1.38 7.19
N TRP A 94 5.25 2.70 6.93
CA TRP A 94 4.29 3.59 7.59
C TRP A 94 2.85 3.13 7.43
N ALA A 95 2.44 2.74 6.22
CA ALA A 95 1.09 2.26 5.94
C ALA A 95 0.79 0.97 6.73
N VAL A 96 1.72 0.02 6.78
CA VAL A 96 1.56 -1.25 7.51
C VAL A 96 1.44 -1.02 9.01
N CYS A 97 2.23 -0.09 9.57
CA CYS A 97 2.17 0.29 10.98
C CYS A 97 0.81 0.91 11.38
N GLN A 98 -0.05 1.32 10.43
CA GLN A 98 -1.40 1.77 10.77
C GLN A 98 -2.35 0.59 11.09
N PHE A 99 -2.04 -0.61 10.59
CA PHE A 99 -2.85 -1.81 10.82
C PHE A 99 -2.45 -2.56 12.10
N THR A 100 -1.19 -2.43 12.51
CA THR A 100 -0.66 -3.02 13.73
C THR A 100 0.04 -1.94 14.55
N PRO A 101 -0.27 -1.76 15.85
CA PRO A 101 0.44 -0.80 16.69
C PRO A 101 1.95 -1.06 16.63
N ALA A 102 2.67 -0.21 15.93
CA ALA A 102 4.10 -0.34 15.70
C ALA A 102 4.73 1.05 15.73
N THR A 103 5.93 1.14 16.29
CA THR A 103 6.68 2.39 16.31
C THR A 103 7.17 2.73 14.91
N GLN A 104 7.19 4.02 14.61
CA GLN A 104 7.68 4.50 13.33
C GLN A 104 8.42 5.83 13.48
N ASN A 105 9.42 6.03 12.62
CA ASN A 105 10.28 7.20 12.62
C ASN A 105 9.72 8.37 11.80
N ILE A 106 8.69 8.12 10.99
CA ILE A 106 8.09 9.10 10.09
C ILE A 106 6.61 9.25 10.44
N SER A 107 6.09 10.48 10.38
CA SER A 107 4.72 10.78 10.76
C SER A 107 4.16 11.94 9.93
N PRO A 108 2.82 12.00 9.74
CA PRO A 108 2.20 13.10 9.01
C PRO A 108 2.35 14.42 9.77
N LEU A 109 2.86 15.44 9.08
CA LEU A 109 3.15 16.75 9.69
C LEU A 109 2.07 17.79 9.41
N ASN A 110 1.32 17.63 8.31
CA ASN A 110 0.23 18.52 7.95
C ASN A 110 -1.14 17.83 8.05
N ALA A 111 -2.20 18.62 7.99
CA ALA A 111 -3.59 18.13 8.06
C ALA A 111 -4.02 17.31 6.83
N THR A 112 -3.31 17.44 5.70
CA THR A 112 -3.62 16.71 4.46
C THR A 112 -3.06 15.29 4.49
N GLU A 113 -1.97 15.07 5.22
CA GLU A 113 -1.31 13.76 5.40
C GLU A 113 -1.93 12.92 6.54
N ARG A 114 -2.70 13.55 7.45
CA ARG A 114 -3.42 12.88 8.54
C ARG A 114 -4.75 12.32 8.07
#